data_AF-A0A6J6PTD6-F1
#
_entry.id   AF-A0A6J6PTD6-F1
#
_cell.length_a   1.000
_cell.length_b   1.000
_cell.length_c   1.000
_cell.angle_alpha   90.00
_cell.angle_beta   90.00
_cell.angle_gamma   90.00
#
_symmetry.space_group_name_H-M   'P 1'
#
loop_
_entity.id
_entity.type
_entity.pdbx_description
1 polymer ?
#
loop_
_entity_poly.entity_id
_entity_poly.type
_entity_poly.pdbx_seq_one_letter_code
_entity_poly.pdbx_strand_id
1 'polypeptide(L)'
;MIDEAGVSPHRRKFLSAYFGLSIIGVGAIATFIALVGGPGLPKAKAWSDWKPKSGSALAMATSIADHVAHEYRLDDGSQLVAVLPGKPPQITSGTSKVAVSAIAVRKVPQSNTGLTFYNADSSVQYVLCGLGASCAIDSGTPSTTRGRLVRREALELALYTFKYVSGVDSVVAFLPPANSSVSVPIVFLKKSTFATQLKQPLNETLQLSTPPSPSAPDAIEAKTIDDLTLSSVFTYGIAQLQNGGVAMVLDPAT
;
A
#
# COMPACT_ATOMS: atom_id res chain seq x y z
N MET A 1 -16.45 53.60 -77.69
CA MET A 1 -15.06 53.77 -77.24
C MET A 1 -15.08 53.89 -75.72
N ILE A 2 -15.01 52.77 -74.98
CA ILE A 2 -14.39 52.67 -73.64
C ILE A 2 -13.84 51.24 -73.53
N ASP A 3 -12.58 51.18 -73.10
CA ASP A 3 -11.67 50.05 -72.91
C ASP A 3 -12.22 48.79 -72.23
N GLU A 4 -11.80 47.63 -72.75
CA GLU A 4 -11.78 46.36 -72.03
C GLU A 4 -10.58 46.31 -71.07
N ALA A 5 -10.85 46.27 -69.76
CA ALA A 5 -9.84 46.00 -68.76
C ALA A 5 -9.49 44.49 -68.74
N GLY A 6 -8.39 44.14 -69.42
CA GLY A 6 -7.81 42.80 -69.39
C GLY A 6 -7.40 42.37 -67.97
N VAL A 7 -8.05 41.34 -67.44
CA VAL A 7 -7.68 40.75 -66.15
C VAL A 7 -6.42 39.90 -66.34
N SER A 8 -5.32 40.27 -65.65
CA SER A 8 -4.03 39.58 -65.82
C SER A 8 -4.09 38.11 -65.34
N PRO A 9 -3.44 37.16 -66.06
CA PRO A 9 -3.46 35.72 -65.72
C PRO A 9 -2.87 35.39 -64.35
N HIS A 10 -2.01 36.27 -63.81
CA HIS A 10 -1.34 36.09 -62.53
C HIS A 10 -2.27 36.33 -61.34
N ARG A 11 -3.30 37.18 -61.49
CA ARG A 11 -4.25 37.51 -60.42
C ARG A 11 -5.06 36.28 -59.97
N ARG A 12 -5.49 35.43 -60.90
CA ARG A 12 -6.22 34.18 -60.58
C ARG A 12 -5.34 33.17 -59.83
N LYS A 13 -4.06 33.02 -60.23
CA LYS A 13 -3.11 32.11 -59.58
C LYS A 13 -2.76 32.56 -58.16
N PHE A 14 -2.59 33.88 -57.96
CA PHE A 14 -2.37 34.45 -56.63
C PHE A 14 -3.59 34.28 -55.71
N LEU A 15 -4.81 34.51 -56.21
CA LEU A 15 -6.04 34.30 -55.45
C LEU A 15 -6.21 32.85 -55.00
N SER A 16 -5.94 31.87 -55.86
CA SER A 16 -5.99 30.45 -55.47
C SER A 16 -4.93 30.09 -54.41
N ALA A 17 -3.73 30.65 -54.50
CA ALA A 17 -2.66 30.40 -53.52
C ALA A 17 -3.01 30.99 -52.15
N TYR A 18 -3.51 32.22 -52.10
CA TYR A 18 -3.95 32.85 -50.85
C TYR A 18 -5.16 32.13 -50.23
N PHE A 19 -6.13 31.69 -51.04
CA PHE A 19 -7.28 30.94 -50.53
C PHE A 19 -6.86 29.60 -49.91
N GLY A 20 -5.93 28.88 -50.56
CA GLY A 20 -5.34 27.65 -49.99
C GLY A 20 -4.60 27.92 -48.68
N LEU A 21 -3.81 28.99 -48.62
CA LEU A 21 -3.09 29.38 -47.41
C LEU A 21 -4.04 29.76 -46.26
N SER A 22 -5.14 30.44 -46.57
CA SER A 22 -6.17 30.81 -45.59
C SER A 22 -6.86 29.59 -44.99
N ILE A 23 -7.18 28.57 -45.80
CA ILE A 23 -7.79 27.33 -45.30
C ILE A 23 -6.83 26.60 -44.37
N ILE A 24 -5.55 26.48 -44.74
CA ILE A 24 -4.53 25.84 -43.91
C ILE A 24 -4.33 26.64 -42.61
N GLY A 25 -4.25 27.97 -42.69
CA GLY A 25 -4.09 28.85 -41.55
C GLY A 25 -5.25 28.74 -40.56
N VAL A 26 -6.50 28.79 -41.04
CA VAL A 26 -7.70 28.65 -40.20
C VAL A 26 -7.78 27.25 -39.59
N GLY A 27 -7.45 26.20 -40.37
CA GLY A 27 -7.39 24.83 -39.87
C GLY A 27 -6.37 24.67 -38.74
N ALA A 28 -5.15 25.17 -38.91
CA ALA A 28 -4.10 25.11 -37.90
C ALA A 28 -4.46 25.87 -36.62
N ILE A 29 -5.07 27.05 -36.74
CA ILE A 29 -5.53 27.85 -35.60
C ILE A 29 -6.65 27.11 -34.85
N ALA A 30 -7.63 26.55 -35.57
CA ALA A 30 -8.73 25.80 -34.96
C ALA A 30 -8.21 24.55 -34.22
N THR A 31 -7.28 23.80 -34.82
CA THR A 31 -6.65 22.65 -34.17
C THR A 31 -5.83 23.05 -32.95
N PHE A 32 -5.09 24.15 -33.01
CA PHE A 32 -4.32 24.66 -31.87
C PHE A 32 -5.23 25.11 -30.73
N ILE A 33 -6.32 25.84 -31.02
CA ILE A 33 -7.33 26.24 -30.03
C ILE A 33 -8.01 25.01 -29.41
N ALA A 34 -8.32 23.99 -30.21
CA ALA A 34 -8.89 22.75 -29.69
C ALA A 34 -7.91 21.96 -28.80
N LEU A 35 -6.60 22.01 -29.10
CA LEU A 35 -5.56 21.36 -28.29
C LEU A 35 -5.24 22.12 -27.00
N VAL A 36 -5.28 23.46 -27.02
CA VAL A 36 -4.98 24.31 -25.86
C VAL A 36 -6.22 24.51 -24.97
N GLY A 37 -7.41 24.61 -25.58
CA GLY A 37 -8.70 24.85 -24.90
C GLY A 37 -9.56 23.61 -24.71
N GLY A 38 -9.15 22.45 -25.25
CA GLY A 38 -9.82 21.18 -25.01
C GLY A 38 -9.77 20.79 -23.53
N PRO A 39 -10.75 20.04 -23.02
CA PRO A 39 -10.69 19.53 -21.66
C PRO A 39 -9.39 18.73 -21.52
N GLY A 40 -8.53 19.18 -20.60
CA GLY A 40 -7.29 18.47 -20.31
C GLY A 40 -7.57 17.00 -20.04
N LEU A 41 -6.63 16.14 -20.43
CA LEU A 41 -6.73 14.70 -20.20
C LEU A 41 -7.22 14.43 -18.77
N PRO A 42 -8.17 13.49 -18.56
CA PRO A 42 -8.67 13.17 -17.23
C PRO A 42 -7.49 12.98 -16.29
N LYS A 43 -7.43 13.77 -15.21
CA LYS A 43 -6.37 13.65 -14.21
C LYS A 43 -6.37 12.20 -13.72
N ALA A 44 -5.21 11.55 -13.76
CA ALA A 44 -5.06 10.21 -13.24
C ALA A 44 -5.60 10.18 -11.80
N LYS A 45 -6.48 9.21 -11.51
CA LYS A 45 -7.07 9.05 -10.18
C LYS A 45 -5.93 8.88 -9.16
N ALA A 46 -6.04 9.59 -8.03
CA ALA A 46 -5.06 9.46 -6.96
C ALA A 46 -4.99 8.01 -6.46
N TRP A 47 -3.82 7.59 -5.94
CA TRP A 47 -3.70 6.24 -5.40
C TRP A 47 -4.58 6.06 -4.15
N SER A 48 -4.68 7.06 -3.30
CA SER A 48 -5.59 7.08 -2.14
C SER A 48 -6.06 8.51 -1.90
N ASP A 49 -7.18 8.67 -1.20
CA ASP A 49 -7.74 10.00 -0.86
C ASP A 49 -6.91 10.70 0.24
N TRP A 50 -6.20 9.91 1.05
CA TRP A 50 -5.30 10.40 2.10
C TRP A 50 -3.84 10.01 1.82
N LYS A 51 -2.87 10.80 2.30
CA LYS A 51 -1.44 10.44 2.32
C LYS A 51 -0.73 11.08 3.52
N PRO A 52 0.34 10.47 4.07
CA PRO A 52 1.10 11.07 5.15
C PRO A 52 1.87 12.31 4.67
N LYS A 53 2.14 13.24 5.59
CA LYS A 53 3.11 14.33 5.35
C LYS A 53 4.51 13.74 5.18
N SER A 54 5.33 14.36 4.34
CA SER A 54 6.73 13.97 4.19
C SER A 54 7.50 14.14 5.51
N GLY A 55 8.37 13.18 5.82
CA GLY A 55 9.14 13.17 7.06
C GLY A 55 10.10 11.98 7.12
N SER A 56 10.60 11.67 8.31
CA SER A 56 11.36 10.44 8.53
C SER A 56 10.48 9.22 8.27
N ALA A 57 11.08 8.09 7.87
CA ALA A 57 10.33 6.88 7.60
C ALA A 57 9.50 6.41 8.80
N LEU A 58 10.00 6.59 10.03
CA LEU A 58 9.24 6.31 11.25
C LEU A 58 8.07 7.28 11.43
N ALA A 59 8.27 8.60 11.25
CA ALA A 59 7.20 9.58 11.39
C ALA A 59 6.06 9.34 10.37
N MET A 60 6.42 8.99 9.12
CA MET A 60 5.44 8.63 8.10
C MET A 60 4.72 7.33 8.45
N ALA A 61 5.43 6.31 8.95
CA ALA A 61 4.84 5.07 9.42
C ALA A 61 3.88 5.29 10.60
N THR A 62 4.19 6.22 11.51
CA THR A 62 3.29 6.67 12.59
C THR A 62 2.03 7.33 12.06
N SER A 63 2.15 8.29 11.15
CA SER A 63 0.96 8.90 10.54
C SER A 63 0.09 7.89 9.80
N ILE A 64 0.70 6.88 9.16
CA ILE A 64 -0.01 5.78 8.51
C ILE A 64 -0.73 4.91 9.56
N ALA A 65 -0.07 4.57 10.66
CA ALA A 65 -0.68 3.82 11.76
C ALA A 65 -1.90 4.55 12.33
N ASP A 66 -1.75 5.85 12.64
CA ASP A 66 -2.83 6.67 13.20
C ASP A 66 -4.02 6.79 12.23
N HIS A 67 -3.74 6.96 10.93
CA HIS A 67 -4.78 7.05 9.91
C HIS A 67 -5.53 5.72 9.73
N VAL A 68 -4.81 4.63 9.49
CA VAL A 68 -5.41 3.33 9.18
C VAL A 68 -6.14 2.77 10.40
N ALA A 69 -5.50 2.79 11.59
CA ALA A 69 -6.11 2.23 12.81
C ALA A 69 -7.43 2.92 13.18
N HIS A 70 -7.61 4.19 12.78
CA HIS A 70 -8.85 4.92 13.03
C HIS A 70 -10.07 4.30 12.35
N GLU A 71 -9.90 3.62 11.21
CA GLU A 71 -11.02 3.05 10.46
C GLU A 71 -11.49 1.70 11.02
N TYR A 72 -10.69 1.06 11.88
CA TYR A 72 -10.95 -0.29 12.38
C TYR A 72 -11.57 -0.25 13.78
N ARG A 73 -12.80 -0.79 13.87
CA ARG A 73 -13.62 -0.75 15.08
C ARG A 73 -14.18 -2.12 15.43
N LEU A 74 -14.50 -2.31 16.70
CA LEU A 74 -15.29 -3.43 17.21
C LEU A 74 -16.79 -3.22 16.93
N ASP A 75 -17.59 -4.27 17.18
CA ASP A 75 -19.03 -4.23 16.97
C ASP A 75 -19.74 -3.16 17.82
N ASP A 76 -19.15 -2.78 18.95
CA ASP A 76 -19.61 -1.70 19.84
C ASP A 76 -19.06 -0.31 19.50
N GLY A 77 -18.27 -0.20 18.43
CA GLY A 77 -17.63 1.05 17.98
C GLY A 77 -16.34 1.41 18.71
N SER A 78 -15.84 0.58 19.63
CA SER A 78 -14.52 0.78 20.24
C SER A 78 -13.36 0.43 19.29
N GLN A 79 -12.12 0.79 19.65
CA GLN A 79 -10.93 0.57 18.82
C GLN A 79 -10.58 -0.92 18.72
N LEU A 80 -10.35 -1.44 17.51
CA LEU A 80 -9.99 -2.85 17.30
C LEU A 80 -8.62 -3.20 17.89
N VAL A 81 -7.60 -2.44 17.51
CA VAL A 81 -6.21 -2.55 17.99
C VAL A 81 -5.57 -1.17 18.07
N ALA A 82 -4.58 -1.01 18.94
CA ALA A 82 -3.58 0.05 18.82
C ALA A 82 -2.47 -0.41 17.88
N VAL A 83 -2.06 0.44 16.94
CA VAL A 83 -0.99 0.14 15.98
C VAL A 83 0.28 0.88 16.39
N LEU A 84 1.31 0.12 16.79
CA LEU A 84 2.58 0.67 17.24
C LEU A 84 3.65 0.48 16.14
N PRO A 85 4.05 1.56 15.45
CA PRO A 85 5.08 1.49 14.40
C PRO A 85 6.49 1.37 14.98
N GLY A 86 7.38 0.71 14.25
CA GLY A 86 8.81 0.62 14.55
C GLY A 86 9.67 0.56 13.30
N LYS A 87 10.85 1.21 13.33
CA LYS A 87 11.85 1.11 12.26
C LYS A 87 13.26 1.32 12.83
N PRO A 88 14.21 0.38 12.62
CA PRO A 88 14.00 -0.98 12.08
C PRO A 88 13.07 -1.79 13.00
N PRO A 89 12.61 -2.98 12.58
CA PRO A 89 11.86 -3.88 13.47
C PRO A 89 12.60 -4.15 14.77
N GLN A 90 11.87 -4.16 15.88
CA GLN A 90 12.40 -4.43 17.21
C GLN A 90 11.63 -5.58 17.86
N ILE A 91 12.32 -6.35 18.69
CA ILE A 91 11.71 -7.39 19.51
C ILE A 91 12.07 -7.17 20.97
N THR A 92 11.16 -7.54 21.86
CA THR A 92 11.43 -7.52 23.29
C THR A 92 12.13 -8.83 23.67
N SER A 93 13.33 -8.73 24.23
CA SER A 93 14.07 -9.85 24.81
C SER A 93 14.32 -9.54 26.29
N GLY A 94 13.64 -10.26 27.18
CA GLY A 94 13.59 -9.92 28.60
C GLY A 94 12.97 -8.54 28.80
N THR A 95 13.72 -7.60 29.38
CA THR A 95 13.30 -6.20 29.61
C THR A 95 13.80 -5.23 28.54
N SER A 96 14.60 -5.70 27.57
CA SER A 96 15.25 -4.85 26.58
C SER A 96 14.60 -4.97 25.20
N LYS A 97 14.45 -3.82 24.52
CA LYS A 97 14.12 -3.80 23.10
C LYS A 97 15.39 -3.97 22.29
N VAL A 98 15.43 -5.00 21.45
CA VAL A 98 16.57 -5.31 20.59
C VAL A 98 16.16 -5.09 19.14
N ALA A 99 16.96 -4.32 18.41
CA ALA A 99 16.77 -4.13 16.98
C ALA A 99 17.08 -5.43 16.24
N VAL A 100 16.20 -5.78 15.30
CA VAL A 100 16.39 -6.90 14.37
C VAL A 100 17.32 -6.41 13.28
N SER A 101 18.39 -7.16 13.02
CA SER A 101 19.36 -6.87 11.96
C SER A 101 19.02 -7.59 10.66
N ALA A 102 18.37 -8.75 10.75
CA ALA A 102 18.00 -9.56 9.59
C ALA A 102 16.65 -10.26 9.80
N ILE A 103 15.90 -10.42 8.73
CA ILE A 103 14.68 -11.25 8.70
C ILE A 103 14.98 -12.47 7.83
N ALA A 104 14.96 -13.66 8.43
CA ALA A 104 15.20 -14.91 7.75
C ALA A 104 13.87 -15.64 7.55
N VAL A 105 13.48 -15.95 6.32
CA VAL A 105 12.24 -16.66 6.02
C VAL A 105 12.56 -18.08 5.59
N ARG A 106 11.99 -19.07 6.29
CA ARG A 106 12.10 -20.48 5.91
C ARG A 106 11.11 -20.80 4.80
N LYS A 107 11.56 -21.58 3.81
CA LYS A 107 10.68 -22.09 2.75
C LYS A 107 9.80 -23.24 3.24
N VAL A 108 10.30 -24.04 4.18
CA VAL A 108 9.63 -25.20 4.77
C VAL A 108 9.66 -25.03 6.29
N PRO A 109 8.53 -25.23 7.01
CA PRO A 109 8.50 -25.13 8.46
C PRO A 109 9.61 -25.95 9.12
N GLN A 110 10.29 -25.34 10.08
CA GLN A 110 11.36 -25.94 10.90
C GLN A 110 12.59 -26.45 10.10
N SER A 111 12.72 -26.07 8.82
CA SER A 111 13.86 -26.46 7.98
C SER A 111 14.81 -25.30 7.75
N ASN A 112 16.12 -25.54 7.95
CA ASN A 112 17.18 -24.59 7.60
C ASN A 112 17.52 -24.61 6.09
N THR A 113 16.86 -25.45 5.30
CA THR A 113 17.10 -25.55 3.86
C THR A 113 16.32 -24.46 3.11
N GLY A 114 17.01 -23.68 2.29
CA GLY A 114 16.38 -22.66 1.44
C GLY A 114 15.90 -21.42 2.20
N LEU A 115 16.60 -21.01 3.26
CA LEU A 115 16.34 -19.72 3.91
C LEU A 115 16.56 -18.57 2.94
N THR A 116 15.66 -17.60 2.97
CA THR A 116 15.85 -16.30 2.32
C THR A 116 16.03 -15.22 3.37
N PHE A 117 17.08 -14.42 3.24
CA PHE A 117 17.37 -13.32 4.16
C PHE A 117 16.95 -11.99 3.56
N TYR A 118 16.38 -11.13 4.40
CA TYR A 118 15.99 -9.76 4.08
C TYR A 118 16.63 -8.81 5.06
N ASN A 119 17.02 -7.63 4.57
CA ASN A 119 17.57 -6.58 5.42
C ASN A 119 16.45 -5.96 6.28
N ALA A 120 16.65 -5.92 7.59
CA ALA A 120 15.70 -5.33 8.52
C ALA A 120 15.69 -3.78 8.45
N ASP A 121 16.78 -3.15 8.00
CA ASP A 121 16.87 -1.68 7.88
C ASP A 121 15.90 -1.12 6.84
N SER A 122 15.61 -1.88 5.77
CA SER A 122 14.61 -1.57 4.75
C SER A 122 13.20 -2.06 5.14
N SER A 123 12.97 -2.36 6.42
CA SER A 123 11.70 -2.88 6.91
C SER A 123 11.00 -1.91 7.87
N VAL A 124 9.68 -1.97 7.92
CA VAL A 124 8.86 -1.32 8.96
C VAL A 124 8.13 -2.40 9.74
N GLN A 125 8.08 -2.22 11.05
CA GLN A 125 7.28 -3.03 11.95
C GLN A 125 6.00 -2.30 12.31
N TYR A 126 4.90 -3.05 12.37
CA TYR A 126 3.67 -2.63 13.02
C TYR A 126 3.29 -3.68 14.06
N VAL A 127 3.17 -3.30 15.32
CA VAL A 127 2.59 -4.16 16.35
C VAL A 127 1.13 -3.79 16.51
N LEU A 128 0.23 -4.65 16.05
CA LEU A 128 -1.21 -4.51 16.24
C LEU A 128 -1.53 -5.14 17.60
N CYS A 129 -1.61 -4.30 18.63
CA CYS A 129 -1.88 -4.72 20.00
C CYS A 129 -3.37 -4.51 20.28
N GLY A 130 -4.10 -5.60 20.52
CA GLY A 130 -5.45 -5.51 21.05
C GLY A 130 -5.41 -4.92 22.45
N LEU A 131 -6.43 -4.14 22.81
CA LEU A 131 -6.46 -3.38 24.07
C LEU A 131 -6.77 -4.25 25.30
N GLY A 132 -6.69 -5.58 25.17
CA GLY A 132 -6.89 -6.55 26.23
C GLY A 132 -5.59 -7.08 26.83
N ALA A 133 -5.72 -8.12 27.65
CA ALA A 133 -4.57 -8.75 28.32
C ALA A 133 -3.57 -9.32 27.28
N SER A 134 -2.28 -9.06 27.50
CA SER A 134 -1.19 -9.55 26.63
C SER A 134 -1.36 -9.21 25.14
N CYS A 135 -1.85 -8.01 24.83
CA CYS A 135 -2.14 -7.55 23.47
C CYS A 135 -3.23 -8.34 22.72
N ALA A 136 -4.01 -9.17 23.41
CA ALA A 136 -5.22 -9.76 22.82
C ALA A 136 -6.27 -8.67 22.57
N ILE A 137 -7.17 -8.88 21.60
CA ILE A 137 -8.31 -7.98 21.43
C ILE A 137 -9.20 -8.08 22.68
N ASP A 138 -9.63 -6.94 23.20
CA ASP A 138 -10.25 -6.79 24.53
C ASP A 138 -11.62 -7.47 24.67
N SER A 139 -12.30 -7.75 23.56
CA SER A 139 -13.64 -8.32 23.55
C SER A 139 -13.90 -9.21 22.32
N GLY A 140 -14.91 -10.08 22.45
CA GLY A 140 -15.34 -11.01 21.40
C GLY A 140 -14.55 -12.32 21.35
N THR A 141 -15.08 -13.29 20.60
CA THR A 141 -14.45 -14.62 20.44
C THR A 141 -13.52 -14.62 19.23
N PRO A 142 -12.27 -15.11 19.34
CA PRO A 142 -11.41 -15.29 18.18
C PRO A 142 -12.08 -16.14 17.10
N SER A 143 -12.01 -15.68 15.86
CA SER A 143 -12.58 -16.34 14.70
C SER A 143 -11.75 -16.06 13.45
N THR A 144 -11.97 -16.85 12.40
CA THR A 144 -11.32 -16.64 11.10
C THR A 144 -11.68 -15.28 10.49
N THR A 145 -12.95 -14.84 10.65
CA THR A 145 -13.42 -13.52 10.22
C THR A 145 -12.67 -12.40 10.92
N ARG A 146 -12.51 -12.47 12.25
CA ARG A 146 -11.74 -11.46 13.00
C ARG A 146 -10.27 -11.47 12.61
N GLY A 147 -9.67 -12.66 12.48
CA GLY A 147 -8.30 -12.79 12.01
C GLY A 147 -8.09 -12.21 10.61
N ARG A 148 -9.10 -12.31 9.73
CA ARG A 148 -9.08 -11.65 8.42
C ARG A 148 -9.15 -10.14 8.53
N LEU A 149 -10.01 -9.59 9.40
CA LEU A 149 -10.11 -8.14 9.59
C LEU A 149 -8.77 -7.54 10.06
N VAL A 150 -8.10 -8.18 11.00
CA VAL A 150 -6.76 -7.75 11.44
C VAL A 150 -5.73 -7.89 10.31
N ARG A 151 -5.79 -8.96 9.50
CA ARG A 151 -4.91 -9.10 8.31
C ARG A 151 -5.19 -8.03 7.25
N ARG A 152 -6.45 -7.60 7.10
CA ARG A 152 -6.83 -6.48 6.23
C ARG A 152 -6.17 -5.19 6.72
N GLU A 153 -6.22 -4.91 8.03
CA GLU A 153 -5.54 -3.76 8.63
C GLU A 153 -4.03 -3.80 8.37
N ALA A 154 -3.39 -4.94 8.62
CA ALA A 154 -1.97 -5.15 8.32
C ALA A 154 -1.64 -4.95 6.83
N LEU A 155 -2.50 -5.41 5.92
CA LEU A 155 -2.35 -5.22 4.48
C LEU A 155 -2.47 -3.73 4.10
N GLU A 156 -3.45 -3.02 4.64
CA GLU A 156 -3.65 -1.60 4.38
C GLU A 156 -2.45 -0.76 4.86
N LEU A 157 -1.99 -1.00 6.10
CA LEU A 157 -0.76 -0.42 6.65
C LEU A 157 0.44 -0.65 5.72
N ALA A 158 0.59 -1.88 5.20
CA ALA A 158 1.68 -2.22 4.31
C ALA A 158 1.58 -1.53 2.94
N LEU A 159 0.39 -1.48 2.34
CA LEU A 159 0.16 -0.81 1.06
C LEU A 159 0.47 0.69 1.16
N TYR A 160 -0.02 1.37 2.20
CA TYR A 160 0.32 2.77 2.47
C TYR A 160 1.83 2.96 2.68
N THR A 161 2.46 2.07 3.45
CA THR A 161 3.90 2.12 3.70
C THR A 161 4.70 1.98 2.41
N PHE A 162 4.41 0.96 1.62
CA PHE A 162 5.10 0.73 0.34
C PHE A 162 4.88 1.86 -0.65
N LYS A 163 3.71 2.50 -0.61
CA LYS A 163 3.40 3.63 -1.49
C LYS A 163 4.16 4.89 -1.12
N TYR A 164 4.20 5.23 0.17
CA TYR A 164 4.59 6.58 0.62
C TYR A 164 5.92 6.64 1.37
N VAL A 165 6.38 5.54 1.95
CA VAL A 165 7.63 5.52 2.73
C VAL A 165 8.77 5.02 1.85
N SER A 166 9.67 5.94 1.47
CA SER A 166 10.84 5.62 0.65
C SER A 166 11.82 4.71 1.37
N GLY A 167 12.46 3.79 0.63
CA GLY A 167 13.46 2.87 1.18
C GLY A 167 12.88 1.74 2.05
N VAL A 168 11.56 1.53 2.01
CA VAL A 168 10.91 0.38 2.64
C VAL A 168 10.57 -0.66 1.59
N ASP A 169 11.11 -1.86 1.78
CA ASP A 169 10.92 -3.02 0.90
C ASP A 169 10.08 -4.12 1.55
N SER A 170 9.92 -4.08 2.88
CA SER A 170 9.06 -5.04 3.57
C SER A 170 8.39 -4.47 4.82
N VAL A 171 7.28 -5.09 5.21
CA VAL A 171 6.53 -4.80 6.42
C VAL A 171 6.38 -6.08 7.23
N VAL A 172 6.66 -5.99 8.53
CA VAL A 172 6.40 -7.04 9.53
C VAL A 172 5.26 -6.57 10.43
N ALA A 173 4.11 -7.21 10.35
CA ALA A 173 2.97 -6.90 11.21
C ALA A 173 2.80 -8.00 12.27
N PHE A 174 2.87 -7.65 13.55
CA PHE A 174 2.55 -8.55 14.65
C PHE A 174 1.06 -8.45 14.93
N LEU A 175 0.33 -9.55 14.80
CA LEU A 175 -1.12 -9.57 15.01
C LEU A 175 -1.44 -9.88 16.48
N PRO A 176 -2.61 -9.47 17.00
CA PRO A 176 -3.06 -9.89 18.33
C PRO A 176 -3.09 -11.42 18.45
N PRO A 177 -2.66 -11.99 19.58
CA PRO A 177 -2.79 -13.42 19.82
C PRO A 177 -4.27 -13.81 19.95
N ALA A 178 -4.62 -15.00 19.45
CA ALA A 178 -5.89 -15.62 19.80
C ALA A 178 -5.82 -16.13 21.26
N ASN A 179 -6.58 -15.54 22.19
CA ASN A 179 -6.76 -15.99 23.58
C ASN A 179 -5.47 -16.42 24.30
N SER A 180 -4.71 -15.48 24.87
CA SER A 180 -3.50 -15.78 25.70
C SER A 180 -2.47 -16.73 25.08
N SER A 181 -2.57 -17.02 23.78
CA SER A 181 -1.62 -17.89 23.09
C SER A 181 -0.24 -17.24 23.13
N VAL A 182 0.76 -18.05 23.49
CA VAL A 182 2.17 -17.64 23.51
C VAL A 182 2.76 -17.44 22.12
N SER A 183 2.12 -17.99 21.09
CA SER A 183 2.52 -17.78 19.69
C SER A 183 1.76 -16.61 19.09
N VAL A 184 2.49 -15.51 18.86
CA VAL A 184 1.96 -14.30 18.21
C VAL A 184 2.14 -14.47 16.70
N PRO A 185 1.05 -14.61 15.92
CA PRO A 185 1.17 -14.71 14.48
C PRO A 185 1.63 -13.37 13.91
N ILE A 186 2.46 -13.44 12.87
CA ILE A 186 2.92 -12.25 12.15
C ILE A 186 2.52 -12.35 10.68
N VAL A 187 2.40 -11.21 10.02
CA VAL A 187 2.31 -11.11 8.57
C VAL A 187 3.58 -10.45 8.05
N PHE A 188 4.28 -11.11 7.15
CA PHE A 188 5.45 -10.54 6.47
C PHE A 188 5.15 -10.28 5.01
N LEU A 189 5.11 -9.00 4.66
CA LEU A 189 4.74 -8.49 3.34
C LEU A 189 5.94 -7.86 2.66
N LYS A 190 6.14 -8.17 1.37
CA LYS A 190 7.23 -7.61 0.56
C LYS A 190 6.66 -6.71 -0.52
N LYS A 191 7.23 -5.52 -0.67
CA LYS A 191 6.81 -4.52 -1.66
C LYS A 191 6.76 -5.08 -3.08
N SER A 192 7.73 -5.93 -3.45
CA SER A 192 7.79 -6.55 -4.77
C SER A 192 6.59 -7.45 -5.10
N THR A 193 5.95 -8.05 -4.10
CA THR A 193 4.74 -8.86 -4.27
C THR A 193 3.51 -8.00 -4.61
N PHE A 194 3.51 -6.73 -4.22
CA PHE A 194 2.36 -5.81 -4.37
C PHE A 194 2.48 -4.84 -5.55
N ALA A 195 3.33 -5.15 -6.54
CA ALA A 195 3.59 -4.25 -7.67
C ALA A 195 2.32 -3.86 -8.45
N THR A 196 1.34 -4.76 -8.55
CA THR A 196 0.04 -4.50 -9.20
C THR A 196 -0.80 -3.55 -8.36
N GLN A 197 -0.98 -3.86 -7.08
CA GLN A 197 -1.80 -3.08 -6.14
C GLN A 197 -1.26 -1.65 -5.96
N LEU A 198 0.07 -1.45 -6.04
CA LEU A 198 0.68 -0.14 -5.92
C LEU A 198 0.54 0.76 -7.16
N LYS A 199 0.15 0.18 -8.31
CA LYS A 199 -0.06 0.90 -9.59
C LYS A 199 -1.51 1.34 -9.80
N GLN A 200 -2.45 0.73 -9.10
CA GLN A 200 -3.88 1.07 -9.16
C GLN A 200 -4.30 1.81 -7.90
N PRO A 201 -5.38 2.60 -7.93
CA PRO A 201 -5.98 3.16 -6.71
C PRO A 201 -6.21 2.09 -5.64
N LEU A 202 -6.03 2.47 -4.37
CA LEU A 202 -6.20 1.60 -3.21
C LEU A 202 -7.58 0.95 -3.20
N ASN A 203 -8.60 1.69 -3.61
CA ASN A 203 -9.98 1.20 -3.68
C ASN A 203 -10.24 0.14 -4.78
N GLU A 204 -9.27 -0.13 -5.66
CA GLU A 204 -9.30 -1.31 -6.56
C GLU A 204 -8.76 -2.58 -5.88
N THR A 205 -8.10 -2.42 -4.72
CA THR A 205 -7.55 -3.52 -3.90
C THR A 205 -8.39 -3.73 -2.64
N LEU A 206 -8.65 -2.65 -1.91
CA LEU A 206 -9.49 -2.57 -0.71
C LEU A 206 -10.68 -1.67 -1.02
N GLN A 207 -11.74 -2.24 -1.59
CA GLN A 207 -12.93 -1.55 -2.06
C GLN A 207 -13.76 -0.88 -0.96
N LEU A 208 -13.74 -1.43 0.25
CA LEU A 208 -14.48 -0.90 1.39
C LEU A 208 -13.67 0.24 2.01
N SER A 209 -14.16 1.47 1.91
CA SER A 209 -13.58 2.62 2.62
C SER A 209 -13.69 2.46 4.13
N THR A 210 -14.78 1.84 4.59
CA THR A 210 -15.00 1.49 5.99
C THR A 210 -14.92 -0.03 6.12
N PRO A 211 -13.95 -0.57 6.88
CA PRO A 211 -13.84 -2.00 7.10
C PRO A 211 -15.13 -2.60 7.69
N PRO A 212 -15.43 -3.87 7.40
CA PRO A 212 -16.56 -4.55 8.01
C PRO A 212 -16.33 -4.73 9.52
N SER A 213 -17.43 -4.81 10.27
CA SER A 213 -17.39 -5.13 11.69
C SER A 213 -16.79 -6.53 11.93
N PRO A 214 -16.12 -6.80 13.07
CA PRO A 214 -15.42 -8.07 13.28
C PRO A 214 -16.31 -9.32 13.27
N SER A 215 -17.61 -9.16 13.56
CA SER A 215 -18.61 -10.23 13.47
C SER A 215 -19.27 -10.36 12.09
N ALA A 216 -19.14 -9.35 11.23
CA ALA A 216 -19.82 -9.30 9.94
C ALA A 216 -19.06 -10.13 8.87
N PRO A 217 -19.77 -10.84 7.99
CA PRO A 217 -19.14 -11.49 6.85
C PRO A 217 -18.62 -10.41 5.88
N ASP A 218 -17.37 -10.55 5.47
CA ASP A 218 -16.79 -9.75 4.40
C ASP A 218 -17.02 -10.44 3.06
N ALA A 219 -18.11 -10.10 2.37
CA ALA A 219 -18.41 -10.70 1.07
C ALA A 219 -17.66 -10.04 -0.10
N ILE A 220 -17.07 -8.87 0.11
CA ILE A 220 -16.53 -8.01 -0.95
C ILE A 220 -15.02 -8.20 -1.07
N GLU A 221 -14.30 -8.17 0.05
CA GLU A 221 -12.84 -8.15 0.05
C GLU A 221 -12.23 -9.44 0.57
N ALA A 222 -13.03 -10.34 1.18
CA ALA A 222 -12.47 -11.48 1.91
C ALA A 222 -11.51 -12.33 1.07
N LYS A 223 -11.90 -12.63 -0.18
CA LYS A 223 -11.06 -13.39 -1.10
C LYS A 223 -9.77 -12.64 -1.41
N THR A 224 -9.85 -11.35 -1.71
CA THR A 224 -8.68 -10.52 -2.00
C THR A 224 -7.73 -10.44 -0.81
N ILE A 225 -8.25 -10.23 0.40
CA ILE A 225 -7.44 -10.20 1.62
C ILE A 225 -6.77 -11.56 1.84
N ASP A 226 -7.50 -12.65 1.69
CA ASP A 226 -6.98 -14.00 1.88
C ASP A 226 -5.89 -14.35 0.85
N ASP A 227 -6.13 -14.10 -0.43
CA ASP A 227 -5.17 -14.32 -1.51
C ASP A 227 -3.87 -13.53 -1.31
N LEU A 228 -3.96 -12.31 -0.77
CA LEU A 228 -2.82 -11.41 -0.59
C LEU A 228 -2.05 -11.61 0.71
N THR A 229 -2.64 -12.26 1.72
CA THR A 229 -2.05 -12.30 3.08
C THR A 229 -1.82 -13.70 3.62
N LEU A 230 -2.61 -14.73 3.25
CA LEU A 230 -2.53 -16.05 3.90
C LEU A 230 -1.16 -16.71 3.71
N SER A 231 -0.58 -16.66 2.51
CA SER A 231 0.76 -17.21 2.25
C SER A 231 1.90 -16.43 2.93
N SER A 232 1.56 -15.29 3.54
CA SER A 232 2.46 -14.40 4.24
C SER A 232 2.25 -14.41 5.76
N VAL A 233 1.47 -15.36 6.29
CA VAL A 233 1.33 -15.57 7.73
C VAL A 233 2.43 -16.51 8.22
N PHE A 234 3.12 -16.09 9.27
CA PHE A 234 4.23 -16.84 9.87
C PHE A 234 4.09 -16.88 11.39
N THR A 235 4.74 -17.87 12.00
CA THR A 235 5.24 -17.75 13.37
C THR A 235 6.68 -17.24 13.32
N TYR A 236 7.22 -16.77 14.44
CA TYR A 236 8.58 -16.28 14.48
C TYR A 236 9.38 -16.83 15.67
N GLY A 237 10.68 -16.99 15.44
CA GLY A 237 11.69 -17.24 16.45
C GLY A 237 12.80 -16.19 16.38
N ILE A 238 13.72 -16.25 17.34
CA ILE A 238 14.84 -15.32 17.47
C ILE A 238 16.13 -16.13 17.40
N ALA A 239 17.06 -15.71 16.56
CA ALA A 239 18.40 -16.28 16.48
C ALA A 239 19.47 -15.20 16.70
N GLN A 240 20.47 -15.51 17.52
CA GLN A 240 21.66 -14.67 17.67
C GLN A 240 22.59 -14.87 16.46
N LEU A 241 23.08 -13.77 15.91
CA LEU A 241 24.04 -13.78 14.81
C LEU A 241 25.46 -13.70 15.37
N GLN A 242 26.44 -14.23 14.62
CA GLN A 242 27.85 -14.22 15.03
C GLN A 242 28.44 -12.82 15.17
N ASN A 243 27.83 -11.82 14.53
CA ASN A 243 28.22 -10.41 14.64
C ASN A 243 27.56 -9.69 15.84
N GLY A 244 26.88 -10.42 16.74
CA GLY A 244 26.16 -9.87 17.87
C GLY A 244 24.80 -9.24 17.53
N GLY A 245 24.39 -9.27 16.25
CA GLY A 245 23.06 -8.86 15.81
C GLY A 245 22.01 -9.92 16.08
N VAL A 246 20.74 -9.55 15.91
CA VAL A 246 19.60 -10.47 16.09
C VAL A 246 18.88 -10.69 14.78
N ALA A 247 18.62 -11.96 14.45
CA ALA A 247 17.76 -12.33 13.34
C ALA A 247 16.37 -12.76 13.83
N MET A 248 15.34 -12.26 13.16
CA MET A 248 13.98 -12.79 13.28
C MET A 248 13.82 -13.90 12.25
N VAL A 249 13.53 -15.12 12.71
CA VAL A 249 13.36 -16.29 11.84
C VAL A 249 11.87 -16.56 11.68
N LEU A 250 11.37 -16.52 10.46
CA LEU A 250 9.96 -16.70 10.11
C LEU A 250 9.72 -18.11 9.61
N ASP A 251 8.75 -18.77 10.22
CA ASP A 251 8.29 -20.12 9.92
C ASP A 251 6.88 -20.04 9.34
N PRO A 252 6.61 -20.58 8.13
CA PRO A 252 5.28 -20.53 7.56
C PRO A 252 4.24 -21.13 8.52
N ALA A 253 3.12 -20.44 8.71
CA ALA A 253 2.02 -20.99 9.50
C ALA A 253 1.48 -22.26 8.83
N THR A 254 1.30 -23.33 9.63
CA THR A 254 0.75 -24.62 9.21
C THR A 254 -0.76 -24.57 9.05
#